data_AF-A0AAU7QJX3-F1
#
_entry.id   AF-A0AAU7QJX3-F1
#
_cell.length_a   1.000
_cell.length_b   1.000
_cell.length_c   1.000
_cell.angle_alpha   90.00
_cell.angle_beta   90.00
_cell.angle_gamma   90.00
#
_symmetry.space_group_name_H-M   'P 1'
#
loop_
_entity.id
_entity.type
_entity.pdbx_description
1 polymer ?
#
loop_
_entity_poly.entity_id
_entity_poly.type
_entity_poly.pdbx_seq_one_letter_code
_entity_poly.pdbx_strand_id
1 'polypeptide(L)'
;MSQLSQSIVDFIAGLQPLYTCQHADGRECALSLLDGSLILPVDETHSAEPEGWVAVYWQGDSRRHSEVPGAQLASVAVWRHVELHGAGRDADERLALRDQLARRFERETGLSLQHAAAGLPA
;
A
#
# COMPACT_ATOMS: atom_id res chain seq x y z
N MET A 1 0.44 -3.53 -18.39
CA MET A 1 0.38 -3.50 -16.91
C MET A 1 1.58 -4.23 -16.36
N SER A 2 2.45 -3.54 -15.63
CA SER A 2 3.51 -4.17 -14.85
C SER A 2 2.87 -5.04 -13.75
N GLN A 3 3.24 -6.33 -13.71
CA GLN A 3 2.76 -7.25 -12.66
C GLN A 3 3.10 -6.73 -11.26
N LEU A 4 4.22 -6.01 -11.12
CA LEU A 4 4.68 -5.46 -9.85
C LEU A 4 3.73 -4.40 -9.28
N SER A 5 3.31 -3.44 -10.12
CA SER A 5 2.43 -2.35 -9.68
C SER A 5 1.07 -2.90 -9.21
N GLN A 6 0.51 -3.88 -9.92
CA GLN A 6 -0.72 -4.56 -9.50
C GLN A 6 -0.52 -5.33 -8.18
N SER A 7 0.57 -6.09 -8.03
CA SER A 7 0.85 -6.81 -6.78
C SER A 7 0.92 -5.88 -5.56
N ILE A 8 1.49 -4.67 -5.72
CA ILE A 8 1.53 -3.67 -4.65
C ILE A 8 0.11 -3.20 -4.31
N VAL A 9 -0.70 -2.90 -5.33
CA VAL A 9 -2.10 -2.47 -5.15
C VAL A 9 -2.92 -3.55 -4.46
N ASP A 10 -2.79 -4.81 -4.86
CA ASP A 10 -3.50 -5.95 -4.28
C ASP A 10 -3.10 -6.18 -2.82
N PHE A 11 -1.81 -6.05 -2.51
CA PHE A 11 -1.32 -6.09 -1.14
C PHE A 11 -2.00 -5.01 -0.29
N ILE A 12 -2.03 -3.76 -0.77
CA ILE A 12 -2.68 -2.64 -0.05
C ILE A 12 -4.18 -2.89 0.09
N ALA A 13 -4.87 -3.33 -0.97
CA ALA A 13 -6.30 -3.65 -0.94
C ALA A 13 -6.65 -4.73 0.10
N GLY A 14 -5.70 -5.61 0.42
CA GLY A 14 -5.83 -6.64 1.45
C GLY A 14 -5.70 -6.14 2.90
N LEU A 15 -5.36 -4.87 3.13
CA LEU A 15 -5.15 -4.30 4.47
C LEU A 15 -6.46 -3.82 5.13
N GLN A 16 -7.46 -4.71 5.19
CA GLN A 16 -8.73 -4.44 5.85
C GLN A 16 -8.57 -4.12 7.35
N PRO A 17 -9.41 -3.26 7.95
CA PRO A 17 -10.53 -2.54 7.33
C PRO A 17 -10.12 -1.17 6.78
N LEU A 18 -8.83 -0.81 6.72
CA LEU A 18 -8.42 0.49 6.19
C LEU A 18 -8.57 0.58 4.67
N TYR A 19 -8.32 -0.54 4.01
CA TYR A 19 -8.37 -0.65 2.56
C TYR A 19 -9.23 -1.84 2.15
N THR A 20 -9.81 -1.75 0.95
CA THR A 20 -10.53 -2.86 0.31
C THR A 20 -10.31 -2.84 -1.19
N CYS A 21 -10.52 -3.97 -1.85
CA CYS A 21 -10.52 -4.03 -3.31
C CYS A 21 -11.75 -3.31 -3.86
N GLN A 22 -11.56 -2.49 -4.89
CA GLN A 22 -12.61 -1.86 -5.68
C GLN A 22 -12.26 -1.96 -7.17
N HIS A 23 -13.30 -2.04 -8.01
CA HIS A 23 -13.14 -1.91 -9.45
C HIS A 23 -13.47 -0.46 -9.86
N ALA A 24 -12.50 0.25 -10.44
CA ALA A 24 -12.65 1.60 -10.95
C ALA A 24 -11.94 1.72 -12.32
N ASP A 25 -12.59 2.37 -13.29
CA ASP A 25 -12.06 2.55 -14.66
C ASP A 25 -11.57 1.26 -15.33
N GLY A 26 -12.26 0.14 -15.07
CA GLY A 26 -11.92 -1.17 -15.61
C GLY A 26 -10.67 -1.83 -14.99
N ARG A 27 -10.18 -1.31 -13.86
CA ARG A 27 -9.01 -1.81 -13.13
C ARG A 27 -9.38 -2.18 -11.70
N GLU A 28 -8.74 -3.22 -11.17
CA GLU A 28 -8.75 -3.51 -9.74
C GLU A 28 -7.81 -2.55 -9.02
N CYS A 29 -8.31 -1.91 -7.97
CA CYS A 29 -7.62 -0.88 -7.21
C CYS A 29 -7.86 -1.06 -5.71
N ALA A 30 -7.02 -0.42 -4.89
CA ALA A 30 -7.26 -0.33 -3.46
C ALA A 30 -8.02 0.96 -3.13
N LEU A 31 -9.18 0.83 -2.49
CA LEU A 31 -9.94 1.95 -1.93
C LEU A 31 -9.56 2.16 -0.47
N SER A 32 -9.11 3.38 -0.14
CA SER A 32 -8.97 3.84 1.25
C SER A 32 -10.34 4.17 1.85
N LEU A 33 -10.72 3.47 2.91
CA LEU A 33 -11.97 3.70 3.63
C LEU A 33 -11.92 4.93 4.57
N LEU A 34 -10.73 5.53 4.76
CA LEU A 34 -10.57 6.73 5.58
C LEU A 34 -10.96 8.01 4.85
N ASP A 35 -10.62 8.11 3.58
CA ASP A 35 -10.71 9.37 2.80
C ASP A 35 -11.23 9.20 1.37
N GLY A 36 -11.53 7.96 0.95
CA GLY A 36 -12.03 7.66 -0.39
C GLY A 36 -10.96 7.70 -1.48
N SER A 37 -9.67 7.78 -1.15
CA SER A 37 -8.61 7.74 -2.16
C SER A 37 -8.51 6.37 -2.83
N LEU A 38 -8.27 6.37 -4.14
CA LEU A 38 -8.05 5.14 -4.92
C LEU A 38 -6.57 4.99 -5.25
N ILE A 39 -6.03 3.79 -5.08
CA ILE A 39 -4.65 3.46 -5.42
C ILE A 39 -4.70 2.49 -6.59
N LEU A 40 -4.22 2.93 -7.75
CA LEU A 40 -4.31 2.23 -9.01
C LEU A 40 -2.93 1.77 -9.50
N PRO A 41 -2.88 0.66 -10.25
CA PRO A 41 -1.66 0.22 -10.89
C PRO A 41 -1.26 1.18 -12.02
N VAL A 42 0.05 1.43 -12.13
CA VAL A 42 0.70 2.18 -13.22
C VAL A 42 1.28 1.20 -14.22
N ASP A 43 1.25 1.57 -15.50
CA ASP A 43 1.85 0.74 -16.55
C ASP A 43 3.34 1.05 -16.74
N GLU A 44 4.19 0.22 -16.15
CA GLU A 44 5.65 0.33 -16.30
C GLU A 44 6.21 -0.63 -17.37
N THR A 45 5.40 -1.17 -18.29
CA THR A 45 5.87 -2.12 -19.33
C THR A 45 6.95 -1.56 -20.25
N HIS A 46 7.09 -0.24 -20.31
CA HIS A 46 8.13 0.43 -21.09
C HIS A 46 9.41 0.70 -20.29
N SER A 47 9.40 0.49 -18.97
CA SER A 47 10.59 0.63 -18.14
C SER A 47 11.50 -0.60 -18.28
N ALA A 48 12.80 -0.37 -18.41
CA ALA A 48 13.79 -1.45 -18.38
C ALA A 48 13.87 -2.10 -17.00
N GLU A 49 13.63 -1.33 -15.94
CA GLU A 49 13.57 -1.76 -14.55
C GLU A 49 12.32 -1.16 -13.92
N PRO A 50 11.21 -1.92 -13.79
CA PRO A 50 10.02 -1.43 -13.13
C PRO A 50 10.28 -1.27 -11.63
N GLU A 51 10.05 -0.08 -11.10
CA GLU A 51 10.29 0.27 -9.69
C GLU A 51 9.04 0.06 -8.81
N GLY A 52 7.89 -0.22 -9.43
CA GLY A 52 6.64 -0.46 -8.73
C GLY A 52 5.93 0.85 -8.35
N TRP A 53 5.85 1.78 -9.29
CA TRP A 53 5.08 3.01 -9.11
C TRP A 53 3.58 2.73 -9.06
N VAL A 54 2.84 3.54 -8.30
CA VAL A 54 1.38 3.47 -8.22
C VAL A 54 0.79 4.87 -8.35
N ALA A 55 -0.42 4.96 -8.90
CA ALA A 55 -1.16 6.22 -9.00
C ALA A 55 -2.14 6.32 -7.83
N VAL A 56 -2.19 7.48 -7.18
CA VAL A 56 -3.17 7.77 -6.13
C VAL A 56 -4.14 8.81 -6.65
N TYR A 57 -5.41 8.46 -6.79
CA TYR A 57 -6.50 9.41 -7.07
C TYR A 57 -7.05 9.88 -5.72
N TRP A 58 -6.69 11.10 -5.34
CA TRP A 58 -7.04 11.65 -4.04
C TRP A 58 -8.54 11.82 -3.93
N GLN A 59 -9.14 11.19 -2.92
CA GLN A 59 -10.60 11.19 -2.72
C GLN A 59 -11.38 10.66 -3.94
N GLY A 60 -10.74 9.83 -4.76
CA GLY A 60 -11.34 9.25 -5.98
C GLY A 60 -11.40 10.20 -7.18
N ASP A 61 -10.85 11.41 -7.09
CA ASP A 61 -10.82 12.36 -8.20
C ASP A 61 -9.60 12.09 -9.11
N SER A 62 -9.83 11.57 -10.31
CA SER A 62 -8.78 11.29 -11.30
C SER A 62 -8.03 12.54 -11.78
N ARG A 63 -8.59 13.74 -11.61
CA ARG A 63 -7.90 15.01 -11.90
C ARG A 63 -6.97 15.44 -10.78
N ARG A 64 -7.11 14.88 -9.59
CA ARG A 64 -6.25 15.11 -8.43
C ARG A 64 -5.47 13.85 -8.15
N HIS A 65 -4.44 13.61 -8.95
CA HIS A 65 -3.61 12.41 -8.81
C HIS A 65 -2.13 12.72 -8.60
N SER A 66 -1.44 11.72 -8.05
CA SER A 66 0.02 11.70 -7.93
C SER A 66 0.50 10.29 -8.20
N GLU A 67 1.61 10.15 -8.91
CA GLU A 67 2.34 8.89 -8.97
C GLU A 67 3.39 8.89 -7.87
N VAL A 68 3.47 7.80 -7.12
CA VAL A 68 4.39 7.64 -6.00
C VAL A 68 5.04 6.26 -6.01
N PRO A 69 6.23 6.09 -5.41
CA PRO A 69 6.82 4.78 -5.24
C PRO A 69 5.90 3.88 -4.40
N GLY A 70 5.49 2.74 -4.95
CA GLY A 70 4.49 1.87 -4.34
C GLY A 70 4.96 1.27 -3.01
N ALA A 71 6.24 0.93 -2.89
CA ALA A 71 6.80 0.45 -1.62
C ALA A 71 6.74 1.50 -0.49
N GLN A 72 6.86 2.79 -0.80
CA GLN A 72 6.71 3.86 0.18
C GLN A 72 5.27 3.95 0.67
N LEU A 73 4.31 3.93 -0.25
CA LEU A 73 2.89 3.99 0.08
C LEU A 73 2.45 2.75 0.87
N ALA A 74 2.91 1.56 0.47
CA ALA A 74 2.66 0.31 1.19
C ALA A 74 3.20 0.35 2.63
N SER A 75 4.38 0.93 2.86
CA SER A 75 4.91 1.14 4.22
C SER A 75 4.01 2.00 5.10
N VAL A 76 3.48 3.11 4.55
CA VAL A 76 2.54 3.98 5.27
C VAL A 76 1.23 3.23 5.56
N ALA A 77 0.71 2.49 4.59
CA ALA A 77 -0.51 1.70 4.73
C ALA A 77 -0.36 0.61 5.81
N VAL A 78 0.77 -0.10 5.83
CA VAL A 78 1.09 -1.11 6.85
C VAL A 78 1.22 -0.49 8.23
N TRP A 79 1.92 0.65 8.35
CA TRP A 79 2.02 1.34 9.63
C TRP A 79 0.64 1.71 10.19
N ARG A 80 -0.21 2.35 9.38
CA ARG A 80 -1.59 2.67 9.79
C ARG A 80 -2.40 1.43 10.16
N HIS A 81 -2.25 0.36 9.40
CA HIS A 81 -2.96 -0.90 9.64
C HIS A 81 -2.53 -1.56 10.96
N VAL A 82 -1.22 -1.57 11.26
CA VAL A 82 -0.69 -2.09 12.53
C VAL A 82 -1.16 -1.23 13.70
N GLU A 83 -1.15 0.09 13.59
CA GLU A 83 -1.65 0.97 14.65
C GLU A 83 -3.15 0.78 14.90
N LEU A 84 -3.96 0.64 13.85
CA LEU A 84 -5.39 0.37 13.98
C LEU A 84 -5.66 -0.97 14.71
N HIS A 85 -4.91 -2.02 14.39
CA HIS A 85 -5.04 -3.33 15.05
C HIS A 85 -4.30 -3.39 16.39
N GLY A 86 -3.44 -2.42 16.67
CA GLY A 86 -2.60 -2.34 17.85
C GLY A 86 -3.32 -1.84 19.10
N ALA A 87 -4.55 -1.33 18.97
CA ALA A 87 -5.37 -0.94 20.11
C ALA A 87 -5.60 -2.14 21.04
N GLY A 88 -5.03 -2.07 22.25
CA GLY A 88 -5.08 -3.17 23.24
C GLY A 88 -4.03 -4.26 23.05
N ARG A 89 -3.15 -4.14 22.05
CA ARG A 89 -1.99 -5.03 21.85
C ARG A 89 -0.71 -4.42 22.38
N ASP A 90 0.18 -5.27 22.87
CA ASP A 90 1.51 -4.86 23.30
C ASP A 90 2.45 -4.57 22.11
N ALA A 91 3.67 -4.12 22.41
CA ALA A 91 4.65 -3.75 21.40
C ALA A 91 5.15 -4.96 20.58
N ASP A 92 5.26 -6.13 21.21
CA ASP A 92 5.77 -7.35 20.57
C ASP A 92 4.74 -7.91 19.58
N GLU A 93 3.46 -7.86 19.93
CA GLU A 93 2.35 -8.24 19.04
C GLU A 93 2.27 -7.34 17.81
N ARG A 94 2.47 -6.02 17.99
CA ARG A 94 2.51 -5.06 16.86
C ARG A 94 3.71 -5.31 15.96
N LEU A 95 4.87 -5.58 16.55
CA LEU A 95 6.09 -5.92 15.81
C LEU A 95 5.89 -7.21 15.00
N ALA A 96 5.31 -8.26 15.61
CA ALA A 96 5.03 -9.51 14.94
C ALA A 96 4.07 -9.34 13.75
N LEU A 97 3.01 -8.53 13.91
CA LEU A 97 2.09 -8.21 12.81
C LEU A 97 2.81 -7.46 11.67
N ARG A 98 3.62 -6.45 12.02
CA ARG A 98 4.41 -5.71 11.03
C ARG A 98 5.34 -6.63 10.25
N ASP A 99 6.05 -7.53 10.93
CA ASP A 99 6.98 -8.47 10.30
C ASP A 99 6.25 -9.50 9.43
N GLN A 100 5.06 -9.95 9.84
CA GLN A 100 4.20 -10.79 9.01
C GLN A 100 3.81 -10.08 7.71
N LEU A 101 3.40 -8.81 7.80
CA LEU A 101 3.02 -7.99 6.65
C LEU A 101 4.22 -7.68 5.75
N ALA A 102 5.39 -7.41 6.31
CA ALA A 102 6.62 -7.19 5.56
C ALA A 102 7.02 -8.44 4.74
N ARG A 103 7.01 -9.63 5.36
CA ARG A 103 7.28 -10.90 4.66
C ARG A 103 6.26 -11.19 3.57
N ARG A 104 4.99 -10.84 3.80
CA ARG A 104 3.93 -10.98 2.80
C ARG A 104 4.19 -10.06 1.60
N PHE A 105 4.49 -8.78 1.86
CA PHE A 105 4.80 -7.80 0.82
C PHE A 105 5.99 -8.24 -0.03
N GLU A 106 7.08 -8.68 0.60
CA GLU A 106 8.28 -9.17 -0.09
C GLU A 106 7.99 -10.40 -0.95
N ARG A 107 7.18 -11.34 -0.46
CA ARG A 107 6.79 -12.51 -1.26
C ARG A 107 5.90 -12.16 -2.46
N GLU A 108 5.01 -11.17 -2.31
CA GLU A 108 4.04 -10.79 -3.35
C GLU A 108 4.64 -9.85 -4.41
N THR A 109 5.66 -9.08 -4.04
CA THR A 109 6.19 -7.98 -4.88
C THR A 109 7.69 -8.10 -5.17
N GLY A 110 8.45 -8.87 -4.40
CA GLY A 110 9.92 -8.88 -4.44
C GLY A 110 10.57 -7.62 -3.86
N LEU A 111 9.78 -6.66 -3.35
CA LEU A 111 10.27 -5.42 -2.74
C LEU A 111 10.22 -5.50 -1.22
N SER A 112 11.05 -4.70 -0.55
CA SER A 112 10.98 -4.54 0.90
C SER A 112 10.16 -3.32 1.29
N LEU A 113 9.38 -3.43 2.36
CA LEU A 113 8.80 -2.26 3.01
C LEU A 113 9.92 -1.38 3.54
N GLN A 114 9.79 -0.08 3.32
CA GLN A 114 10.64 0.91 3.95
C GLN A 114 10.35 0.98 5.45
N HIS A 115 11.40 1.01 6.26
CA HIS A 115 11.28 1.34 7.66
C HIS A 115 10.82 2.79 7.75
N ALA A 116 9.74 3.07 8.47
CA ALA A 116 9.47 4.43 8.92
C ALA A 116 10.73 4.89 9.67
N ALA A 117 11.34 6.00 9.25
CA ALA A 117 12.42 6.60 9.99
C ALA A 117 11.94 6.71 11.45
N ALA A 118 12.66 6.05 12.37
CA ALA A 118 12.37 6.11 13.79
C ALA A 118 12.47 7.58 14.24
N GLY A 119 11.34 8.30 14.25
CA GLY A 119 11.37 9.75 14.33
C GLY A 119 10.00 10.45 14.33
N LEU A 120 8.92 9.76 14.68
CA LEU A 120 7.68 10.44 15.05
C LEU A 120 7.53 10.35 16.58
N PRO A 121 7.49 11.49 17.31
CA PRO A 121 7.35 11.49 18.75
C PRO A 121 5.97 10.95 19.16
N ALA A 122 5.96 10.26 20.31
CA ALA A 122 4.79 9.75 21.01
C ALA A 122 3.79 10.83 21.44
#